data_AF-A0ABD5AGK9-F1
#
_entry.id   AF-A0ABD5AGK9-F1
#
_cell.length_a   1.000
_cell.length_b   1.000
_cell.length_c   1.000
_cell.angle_alpha   90.00
_cell.angle_beta   90.00
_cell.angle_gamma   90.00
#
_symmetry.space_group_name_H-M   'P 1'
#
loop_
_entity.id
_entity.type
_entity.pdbx_description
1 polymer ?
#
loop_
_entity_poly.entity_id
_entity_poly.type
_entity_poly.pdbx_seq_one_letter_code
_entity_poly.pdbx_strand_id
1 'polypeptide(L)'
;ETIVGLTSDSDDINQFKTTVRRNQLIDSDSFNTSLEVSNTYDRQQDDMYQDALLATSGTTKYARMNASAHTSTNGTSGINAGLSSTQIVTTDGVYITDKAATSYTLVDIHQSQNTEQTFDEKGYFSLKKEGRNNSKFIVYNDETIVPLEDYSQYRAKFDSESVDLYNSGDSNVTV
;
A
#
# COMPACT_ATOMS: atom_id res chain seq x y z
N GLU A 1 -16.19 11.75 9.53
CA GLU A 1 -16.53 13.00 8.83
C GLU A 1 -17.93 12.91 8.24
N THR A 2 -18.52 14.05 7.92
CA THR A 2 -19.86 14.15 7.34
C THR A 2 -19.77 14.90 6.02
N ILE A 3 -20.42 14.39 4.98
CA ILE A 3 -20.42 14.95 3.63
C ILE A 3 -21.88 15.16 3.22
N VAL A 4 -22.19 16.34 2.68
CA VAL A 4 -23.51 16.66 2.12
C VAL A 4 -23.34 16.98 0.65
N GLY A 5 -24.17 16.36 -0.19
CA GLY A 5 -24.15 16.51 -1.65
C GLY A 5 -25.52 16.89 -2.20
N LEU A 6 -25.50 17.76 -3.21
CA LEU A 6 -26.67 18.20 -3.97
C LEU A 6 -26.38 17.97 -5.45
N THR A 7 -27.31 17.32 -6.16
CA THR A 7 -27.26 17.16 -7.61
C THR A 7 -28.46 17.88 -8.22
N SER A 8 -28.23 18.73 -9.22
CA SER A 8 -29.26 19.52 -9.91
C SER A 8 -29.11 19.42 -11.42
N ASP A 9 -30.20 19.53 -12.16
CA ASP A 9 -30.17 19.68 -13.61
C ASP A 9 -31.07 20.85 -14.03
N SER A 10 -30.54 21.67 -14.96
CA SER A 10 -31.07 22.90 -15.57
C SER A 10 -31.73 23.96 -14.67
N ASP A 11 -32.66 23.62 -13.77
CA ASP A 11 -33.30 24.55 -12.81
C ASP A 11 -33.84 23.87 -11.53
N ASP A 12 -33.68 22.55 -11.36
CA ASP A 12 -34.27 21.78 -10.25
C ASP A 12 -33.21 20.95 -9.48
N ILE A 13 -33.36 20.88 -8.16
CA ILE A 13 -32.60 19.92 -7.32
C ILE A 13 -33.22 18.54 -7.53
N ASN A 14 -32.40 17.61 -8.02
CA ASN A 14 -32.79 16.24 -8.34
C ASN A 14 -32.46 15.27 -7.20
N GLN A 15 -31.37 15.50 -6.48
CA GLN A 15 -30.93 14.59 -5.42
C GLN A 15 -30.31 15.34 -4.25
N PHE A 16 -30.65 14.90 -3.03
CA PHE A 16 -30.02 15.32 -1.79
C PHE A 16 -29.42 14.11 -1.09
N LYS A 17 -28.12 14.14 -0.80
CA LYS A 17 -27.39 13.03 -0.15
C LYS A 17 -26.66 13.51 1.09
N THR A 18 -26.89 12.84 2.22
CA THR A 18 -26.11 13.02 3.45
C THR A 18 -25.33 11.75 3.74
N THR A 19 -24.03 11.88 3.99
CA THR A 19 -23.11 10.76 4.15
C THR A 19 -22.29 10.93 5.42
N VAL A 20 -22.18 9.87 6.20
CA VAL A 20 -21.28 9.78 7.34
C VAL A 20 -20.22 8.73 7.02
N ARG A 21 -18.95 9.14 7.08
CA ARG A 21 -17.80 8.28 6.76
C ARG A 21 -16.84 8.20 7.92
N ARG A 22 -16.39 6.98 8.23
CA ARG A 22 -15.28 6.71 9.14
C ARG A 22 -14.18 6.01 8.38
N ASN A 23 -13.01 6.63 8.34
CA ASN A 23 -11.79 6.04 7.78
C ASN A 23 -10.99 5.35 8.89
N GLN A 24 -10.02 4.53 8.49
CA GLN A 24 -9.09 3.81 9.38
C GLN A 24 -9.85 3.04 10.47
N LEU A 25 -10.76 2.16 10.06
CA LEU A 25 -11.46 1.24 10.97
C LEU A 25 -10.50 0.25 11.63
N ILE A 26 -9.44 -0.10 10.91
CA ILE A 26 -8.32 -0.93 11.35
C ILE A 26 -7.08 -0.04 11.34
N ASP A 27 -6.33 -0.07 12.44
CA ASP A 27 -5.05 0.63 12.56
C ASP A 27 -3.95 -0.18 11.86
N SER A 28 -3.49 0.31 10.71
CA SER A 28 -2.47 -0.36 9.90
C SER A 28 -1.82 0.60 8.91
N ASP A 29 -0.49 0.52 8.80
CA ASP A 29 0.27 1.26 7.78
C ASP A 29 0.11 0.66 6.37
N SER A 30 -0.30 -0.60 6.27
CA SER A 30 -0.42 -1.33 4.99
C SER A 30 -1.83 -1.31 4.41
N PHE A 31 -2.85 -1.00 5.22
CA PHE A 31 -4.25 -1.13 4.85
C PHE A 31 -5.06 0.12 5.20
N ASN A 32 -5.73 0.66 4.19
CA ASN A 32 -6.72 1.71 4.32
C ASN A 32 -8.10 1.08 4.37
N THR A 33 -8.89 1.43 5.39
CA THR A 33 -10.26 0.94 5.56
C THR A 33 -11.21 2.11 5.71
N SER A 34 -12.44 1.98 5.22
CA SER A 34 -13.48 2.99 5.39
C SER A 34 -14.87 2.37 5.44
N LEU A 35 -15.70 2.88 6.33
CA LEU A 35 -17.14 2.62 6.38
C LEU A 35 -17.88 3.91 6.07
N GLU A 36 -18.79 3.85 5.11
CA GLU A 36 -19.65 4.94 4.70
C GLU A 36 -21.10 4.51 4.85
N VAL A 37 -21.92 5.35 5.48
CA VAL A 37 -23.37 5.20 5.52
C VAL A 37 -23.98 6.48 5.00
N SER A 38 -24.91 6.37 4.07
CA SER A 38 -25.54 7.54 3.46
C SER A 38 -27.05 7.39 3.35
N ASN A 39 -27.74 8.52 3.42
CA ASN A 39 -29.15 8.66 3.14
C ASN A 39 -29.29 9.57 1.92
N THR A 40 -30.02 9.10 0.92
CA THR A 40 -30.22 9.79 -0.35
C THR A 40 -31.70 9.94 -0.61
N TYR A 41 -32.15 11.17 -0.82
CA TYR A 41 -33.45 11.49 -1.38
C TYR A 41 -33.30 11.77 -2.87
N ASP A 42 -34.06 11.05 -3.70
CA ASP A 42 -34.07 11.20 -5.15
C ASP A 42 -35.46 11.65 -5.61
N ARG A 43 -35.54 12.87 -6.14
CA ARG A 43 -36.78 13.49 -6.58
C ARG A 43 -37.34 12.83 -7.84
N GLN A 44 -36.51 12.22 -8.70
CA GLN A 44 -37.00 11.57 -9.92
C GLN A 44 -37.74 10.27 -9.62
N GLN A 45 -37.34 9.57 -8.56
CA GLN A 45 -38.00 8.35 -8.10
C GLN A 45 -39.05 8.61 -7.00
N ASP A 46 -39.09 9.85 -6.48
CA ASP A 46 -39.86 10.25 -5.29
C ASP A 46 -39.65 9.28 -4.11
N ASP A 47 -38.40 8.85 -3.94
CA ASP A 47 -38.03 7.82 -2.97
C ASP A 47 -36.79 8.23 -2.17
N MET A 48 -36.65 7.63 -1.00
CA MET A 48 -35.51 7.78 -0.11
C MET A 48 -34.89 6.42 0.15
N TYR A 49 -33.59 6.31 -0.11
CA TYR A 49 -32.85 5.09 0.15
C TYR A 49 -31.61 5.33 1.01
N GLN A 50 -31.18 4.25 1.65
CA GLN A 50 -30.00 4.24 2.51
C GLN A 50 -28.97 3.30 1.91
N ASP A 51 -27.72 3.77 1.82
CA ASP A 51 -26.59 2.99 1.36
C ASP A 51 -25.61 2.77 2.50
N ALA A 52 -25.02 1.59 2.57
CA ALA A 52 -23.84 1.31 3.36
C ALA A 52 -22.74 0.76 2.45
N LEU A 53 -21.53 1.31 2.56
CA LEU A 53 -20.34 0.89 1.82
C LEU A 53 -19.21 0.64 2.82
N LEU A 54 -18.68 -0.59 2.82
CA LEU A 54 -17.42 -0.93 3.45
C LEU A 54 -16.37 -1.08 2.35
N ALA A 55 -15.24 -0.39 2.49
CA ALA A 55 -14.12 -0.52 1.56
C ALA A 55 -12.81 -0.75 2.32
N THR A 56 -11.94 -1.56 1.72
CA THR A 56 -10.59 -1.84 2.19
C THR A 56 -9.64 -1.88 1.00
N SER A 57 -8.46 -1.31 1.14
CA SER A 57 -7.40 -1.42 0.14
C SER A 57 -6.05 -1.42 0.83
N GLY A 58 -5.07 -2.12 0.27
CA GLY A 58 -3.76 -2.20 0.88
C GLY A 58 -2.70 -2.70 -0.06
N THR A 59 -1.46 -2.41 0.29
CA THR A 59 -0.27 -2.86 -0.43
C THR A 59 0.75 -3.34 0.58
N THR A 60 1.21 -4.56 0.38
CA THR A 60 2.33 -5.16 1.11
C THR A 60 3.51 -5.32 0.16
N LYS A 61 4.67 -5.78 0.65
CA LYS A 61 5.80 -6.15 -0.23
C LYS A 61 5.48 -7.30 -1.21
N TYR A 62 4.42 -8.07 -0.97
CA TYR A 62 4.11 -9.29 -1.73
C TYR A 62 2.89 -9.16 -2.65
N ALA A 63 1.91 -8.35 -2.26
CA ALA A 63 0.65 -8.24 -2.98
C ALA A 63 -0.06 -6.91 -2.70
N ARG A 64 -0.92 -6.51 -3.63
CA ARG A 64 -1.90 -5.43 -3.50
C ARG A 64 -3.29 -6.02 -3.44
N MET A 65 -4.13 -5.49 -2.57
CA MET A 65 -5.52 -5.88 -2.49
C MET A 65 -6.46 -4.69 -2.44
N ASN A 66 -7.67 -4.89 -2.95
CA ASN A 66 -8.79 -3.99 -2.78
C ASN A 66 -10.04 -4.83 -2.58
N ALA A 67 -10.91 -4.44 -1.65
CA ALA A 67 -12.21 -5.06 -1.51
C ALA A 67 -13.23 -3.99 -1.13
N SER A 68 -14.45 -4.14 -1.62
CA SER A 68 -15.58 -3.32 -1.21
C SER A 68 -16.86 -4.14 -1.19
N ALA A 69 -17.73 -3.81 -0.27
CA ALA A 69 -19.07 -4.36 -0.17
C ALA A 69 -20.03 -3.19 0.01
N HIS A 70 -21.09 -3.16 -0.80
CA HIS A 70 -22.14 -2.17 -0.67
C HIS A 70 -23.51 -2.83 -0.63
N THR A 71 -24.43 -2.19 0.08
CA THR A 71 -25.83 -2.57 0.12
C THR A 71 -26.69 -1.31 0.20
N SER A 72 -27.86 -1.38 -0.40
CA SER A 72 -28.82 -0.29 -0.47
C SER A 72 -30.23 -0.80 -0.20
N THR A 73 -31.06 0.02 0.45
CA THR A 73 -32.48 -0.31 0.67
C THR A 73 -33.30 -0.34 -0.62
N ASN A 74 -32.79 0.24 -1.72
CA ASN A 74 -33.41 0.16 -3.05
C ASN A 74 -33.16 -1.19 -3.76
N GLY A 75 -32.54 -2.16 -3.08
CA GLY A 75 -32.27 -3.50 -3.60
C GLY A 75 -30.90 -3.66 -4.28
N THR A 76 -30.11 -2.59 -4.41
CA THR A 76 -28.76 -2.68 -4.97
C THR A 76 -27.78 -3.19 -3.91
N SER A 77 -27.12 -4.30 -4.19
CA SER A 77 -26.02 -4.79 -3.36
C SER A 77 -24.94 -5.44 -4.22
N GLY A 78 -23.71 -5.40 -3.74
CA GLY A 78 -22.60 -5.98 -4.48
C GLY A 78 -21.32 -6.02 -3.67
N ILE A 79 -20.48 -6.99 -4.03
CA ILE A 79 -19.16 -7.19 -3.44
C ILE A 79 -18.16 -7.18 -4.59
N ASN A 80 -17.07 -6.46 -4.41
CA ASN A 80 -15.93 -6.45 -5.31
C ASN A 80 -14.67 -6.80 -4.50
N ALA A 81 -13.81 -7.66 -5.02
CA ALA A 81 -12.52 -7.96 -4.43
C ALA A 81 -11.48 -8.17 -5.54
N GLY A 82 -10.30 -7.61 -5.35
CA GLY A 82 -9.15 -7.72 -6.23
C GLY A 82 -7.90 -8.03 -5.43
N LEU A 83 -7.08 -8.93 -5.97
CA LEU A 83 -5.75 -9.28 -5.46
C LEU A 83 -4.80 -9.29 -6.64
N SER A 84 -3.69 -8.56 -6.52
CA SER A 84 -2.64 -8.49 -7.53
C SER A 84 -1.30 -8.82 -6.89
N SER A 85 -0.58 -9.76 -7.49
CA SER A 85 0.76 -10.16 -7.05
C SER A 85 1.56 -10.59 -8.27
N THR A 86 2.87 -10.33 -8.24
CA THR A 86 3.81 -10.74 -9.27
C THR A 86 4.75 -11.79 -8.71
N GLN A 87 4.89 -12.89 -9.45
CA GLN A 87 5.77 -14.01 -9.09
C GLN A 87 6.88 -14.11 -10.12
N ILE A 88 8.12 -14.16 -9.65
CA ILE A 88 9.33 -14.28 -10.46
C ILE A 88 9.89 -15.68 -10.24
N VAL A 89 9.93 -16.48 -11.30
CA VAL A 89 10.42 -17.86 -11.25
C VAL A 89 11.78 -17.90 -11.92
N THR A 90 12.81 -18.33 -11.18
CA THR A 90 14.18 -18.47 -11.66
C THR A 90 14.67 -19.92 -11.46
N THR A 91 15.91 -20.20 -11.85
CA THR A 91 16.56 -21.48 -11.53
C THR A 91 16.83 -21.66 -10.04
N ASP A 92 16.92 -20.54 -9.31
CA ASP A 92 17.38 -20.50 -7.92
C ASP A 92 16.20 -20.46 -6.94
N GLY A 93 15.00 -20.10 -7.41
CA GLY A 93 13.80 -20.10 -6.57
C GLY A 93 12.61 -19.34 -7.15
N VAL A 94 11.67 -19.02 -6.25
CA VAL A 94 10.47 -18.23 -6.55
C VAL A 94 10.43 -17.02 -5.64
N TYR A 95 10.31 -15.84 -6.23
CA TYR A 95 10.22 -14.58 -5.51
C TYR A 95 8.87 -13.90 -5.77
N ILE A 96 8.34 -13.20 -4.77
CA ILE A 96 7.01 -12.57 -4.84
C ILE A 96 7.15 -11.08 -4.56
N THR A 97 6.49 -10.27 -5.38
CA THR A 97 6.43 -8.82 -5.22
C THR A 97 5.08 -8.25 -5.63
N ASP A 98 4.69 -7.11 -5.06
CA ASP A 98 3.49 -6.36 -5.45
C ASP A 98 3.65 -5.61 -6.79
N LYS A 99 4.86 -5.54 -7.34
CA LYS A 99 5.22 -4.73 -8.52
C LYS A 99 5.58 -5.58 -9.73
N ALA A 100 4.75 -5.49 -10.76
CA ALA A 100 5.08 -5.98 -12.09
C ALA A 100 6.14 -5.08 -12.75
N ALA A 101 7.17 -5.70 -13.30
CA ALA A 101 8.24 -5.08 -14.06
C ALA A 101 8.80 -6.11 -15.04
N THR A 102 9.50 -5.64 -16.06
CA THR A 102 10.18 -6.46 -17.06
C THR A 102 11.52 -6.99 -16.57
N SER A 103 12.14 -6.28 -15.63
CA SER A 103 13.43 -6.63 -15.05
C SER A 103 13.45 -6.33 -13.55
N TYR A 104 14.27 -7.10 -12.84
CA TYR A 104 14.34 -7.08 -11.39
C TYR A 104 15.79 -7.21 -10.94
N THR A 105 16.14 -6.60 -9.81
CA THR A 105 17.37 -6.87 -9.06
C THR A 105 17.02 -7.62 -7.79
N LEU A 106 17.73 -8.72 -7.54
CA LEU A 106 17.71 -9.43 -6.26
C LEU A 106 18.89 -8.95 -5.41
N VAL A 107 18.60 -8.50 -4.19
CA VAL A 107 19.58 -8.33 -3.12
C VAL A 107 19.50 -9.58 -2.27
N ASP A 108 20.56 -10.38 -2.30
CA ASP A 108 20.67 -11.65 -1.59
C ASP A 108 21.86 -11.58 -0.62
N ILE A 109 21.55 -11.64 0.67
CA ILE A 109 22.50 -11.47 1.78
C ILE A 109 22.68 -12.82 2.47
N HIS A 110 23.88 -13.36 2.37
CA HIS A 110 24.26 -14.57 3.07
C HIS A 110 24.96 -14.22 4.39
N GLN A 111 24.30 -14.49 5.52
CA GLN A 111 24.93 -14.34 6.82
C GLN A 111 25.91 -15.50 7.08
N SER A 112 27.13 -15.20 7.50
CA SER A 112 28.10 -16.23 7.88
C SER A 112 27.63 -16.93 9.16
N GLN A 113 27.60 -18.27 9.16
CA GLN A 113 27.07 -19.10 10.27
C GLN A 113 27.79 -18.93 11.63
N ASN A 114 28.86 -18.13 11.70
CA ASN A 114 29.71 -17.96 12.88
C ASN A 114 29.37 -16.75 13.76
N THR A 115 28.30 -16.01 13.45
CA THR A 115 27.86 -14.88 14.28
C THR A 115 26.49 -15.20 14.90
N GLU A 116 26.45 -15.44 16.21
CA GLU A 116 25.21 -15.57 17.00
C GLU A 116 24.40 -14.26 17.08
N GLN A 117 24.80 -13.23 16.34
CA GLN A 117 24.14 -11.94 16.27
C GLN A 117 23.19 -11.93 15.08
N THR A 118 21.91 -12.13 15.35
CA THR A 118 20.85 -11.76 14.40
C THR A 118 20.71 -10.25 14.41
N PHE A 119 21.17 -9.59 13.35
CA PHE A 119 20.93 -8.17 13.16
C PHE A 119 19.54 -7.98 12.57
N ASP A 120 18.71 -7.14 13.20
CA ASP A 120 17.40 -6.77 12.66
C ASP A 120 17.57 -6.02 11.32
N GLU A 121 18.64 -5.23 11.20
CA GLU A 121 18.98 -4.49 9.99
C GLU A 121 20.25 -5.07 9.36
N LYS A 122 20.18 -5.45 8.08
CA LYS A 122 21.28 -6.14 7.39
C LYS A 122 22.19 -5.19 6.62
N GLY A 123 21.72 -3.97 6.34
CA GLY A 123 22.49 -2.94 5.65
C GLY A 123 21.61 -1.91 4.95
N TYR A 124 22.25 -0.94 4.31
CA TYR A 124 21.61 0.09 3.52
C TYR A 124 21.78 -0.16 2.03
N PHE A 125 20.67 -0.20 1.29
CA PHE A 125 20.66 -0.33 -0.15
C PHE A 125 20.35 1.00 -0.83
N SER A 126 21.09 1.31 -1.89
CA SER A 126 20.79 2.44 -2.76
C SER A 126 20.88 2.06 -4.23
N LEU A 127 19.89 2.50 -5.00
CA LEU A 127 19.81 2.31 -6.43
C LEU A 127 19.83 3.67 -7.12
N LYS A 128 20.77 3.86 -8.02
CA LYS A 128 20.80 5.02 -8.93
C LYS A 128 20.35 4.60 -10.32
N LYS A 129 19.48 5.39 -10.93
CA LYS A 129 19.01 5.26 -12.31
C LYS A 129 19.56 6.45 -13.09
N GLU A 130 20.30 6.21 -14.17
CA GLU A 130 20.87 7.27 -15.01
C GLU A 130 21.64 8.33 -14.20
N GLY A 131 22.42 7.87 -13.21
CA GLY A 131 23.20 8.73 -12.31
C GLY A 131 22.39 9.48 -11.23
N ARG A 132 21.05 9.45 -11.27
CA ARG A 132 20.16 10.07 -10.29
C ARG A 132 19.73 9.07 -9.22
N ASN A 133 19.44 9.55 -8.01
CA ASN A 133 18.91 8.70 -6.95
C ASN A 133 17.51 8.21 -7.35
N ASN A 134 17.30 6.89 -7.31
CA ASN A 134 16.02 6.26 -7.66
C ASN A 134 15.33 5.70 -6.42
N SER A 135 16.02 4.84 -5.67
CA SER A 135 15.52 4.30 -4.41
C SER A 135 16.65 4.15 -3.39
N LYS A 136 16.31 4.32 -2.12
CA LYS A 136 17.19 4.02 -1.00
C LYS A 136 16.38 3.53 0.19
N PHE A 137 16.82 2.45 0.84
CA PHE A 137 16.11 1.85 1.97
C PHE A 137 17.05 0.95 2.79
N ILE A 138 16.70 0.72 4.04
CA ILE A 138 17.34 -0.27 4.91
C ILE A 138 16.83 -1.66 4.52
N VAL A 139 17.73 -2.62 4.40
CA VAL A 139 17.44 -4.02 4.08
C VAL A 139 17.32 -4.80 5.37
N TYR A 140 16.14 -5.37 5.60
CA TYR A 140 15.85 -6.16 6.80
C TYR A 140 15.82 -7.67 6.52
N ASN A 141 15.54 -8.07 5.27
CA ASN A 141 15.38 -9.48 4.88
C ASN A 141 16.64 -10.00 4.18
N ASP A 142 16.90 -11.31 4.23
CA ASP A 142 18.02 -11.92 3.47
C ASP A 142 17.87 -11.68 1.98
N GLU A 143 16.64 -11.82 1.49
CA GLU A 143 16.31 -11.63 0.08
C GLU A 143 15.36 -10.44 -0.08
N THR A 144 15.73 -9.51 -0.96
CA THR A 144 14.89 -8.36 -1.31
C THR A 144 14.88 -8.15 -2.83
N ILE A 145 13.69 -8.19 -3.43
CA ILE A 145 13.48 -7.91 -4.84
C ILE A 145 13.19 -6.42 -5.05
N VAL A 146 13.89 -5.83 -6.03
CA VAL A 146 13.68 -4.45 -6.48
C VAL A 146 13.30 -4.44 -7.96
N PRO A 147 12.07 -4.01 -8.31
CA PRO A 147 11.67 -3.86 -9.71
C PRO A 147 12.44 -2.72 -10.39
N LEU A 148 12.78 -2.92 -11.66
CA LEU A 148 13.50 -1.96 -12.49
C LEU A 148 12.63 -1.51 -13.67
N GLU A 149 12.88 -0.29 -14.15
CA GLU A 149 12.26 0.20 -15.39
C GLU A 149 13.15 -0.18 -16.58
N ASP A 150 12.50 -0.35 -17.73
CA ASP A 150 13.18 -0.71 -18.97
C ASP A 150 14.19 0.33 -19.45
N TYR A 151 15.15 -0.17 -20.25
CA TYR A 151 16.08 0.64 -21.05
C TYR A 151 16.83 1.72 -20.25
N SER A 152 17.17 1.43 -19.00
CA SER A 152 17.84 2.37 -18.10
C SER A 152 19.09 1.75 -17.49
N GLN A 153 20.15 2.54 -17.35
CA GLN A 153 21.35 2.15 -16.65
C GLN A 153 21.16 2.29 -15.14
N TYR A 154 21.43 1.20 -14.42
CA TYR A 154 21.36 1.15 -12.97
C TYR A 154 22.74 0.99 -12.33
N ARG A 155 22.91 1.62 -11.16
CA ARG A 155 24.03 1.38 -10.25
C ARG A 155 23.48 1.12 -8.86
N ALA A 156 23.54 -0.15 -8.46
CA ALA A 156 23.22 -0.58 -7.12
C ALA A 156 24.44 -0.45 -6.21
N LYS A 157 24.22 -0.08 -4.95
CA LYS A 157 25.20 -0.14 -3.87
C LYS A 157 24.53 -0.68 -2.61
N PHE A 158 25.19 -1.62 -1.97
CA PHE A 158 24.81 -2.15 -0.68
C PHE A 158 25.94 -1.86 0.31
N ASP A 159 25.58 -1.40 1.50
CA ASP A 159 26.51 -1.06 2.58
C ASP A 159 26.02 -1.73 3.85
N SER A 160 26.75 -2.77 4.29
CA SER A 160 26.45 -3.52 5.51
C SER A 160 26.96 -2.87 6.79
N GLU A 161 27.83 -1.85 6.70
CA GLU A 161 28.49 -1.23 7.87
C GLU A 161 27.74 0.00 8.37
N SER A 162 26.90 0.62 7.52
CA SER A 162 26.18 1.85 7.85
C SER A 162 25.03 1.69 8.86
N VAL A 163 24.64 0.47 9.23
CA VAL A 163 23.52 0.19 10.17
C VAL A 163 23.91 0.39 11.65
N ASP A 164 25.19 0.25 11.99
CA ASP A 164 25.69 0.50 13.36
C ASP A 164 25.61 1.99 13.79
N LEU A 165 25.52 2.92 12.82
CA LEU A 165 25.54 4.35 13.10
C LEU A 165 24.20 4.91 13.57
N TYR A 166 23.07 4.25 13.28
CA TYR A 166 21.75 4.75 13.70
C TYR A 166 21.42 4.45 15.18
N ASN A 167 22.16 3.53 15.81
CA ASN A 167 21.98 3.18 17.23
C ASN A 167 22.91 3.96 18.18
N SER A 168 23.60 4.99 17.68
CA SER A 168 24.45 5.87 18.49
C SER A 168 23.76 7.18 18.92
N GLY A 169 22.48 7.37 18.54
CA GLY A 169 21.78 8.64 18.59
C GLY A 169 20.83 8.89 19.78
N ASP A 170 20.63 7.92 20.68
CA ASP A 170 19.78 8.09 21.86
C ASP A 170 20.45 7.51 23.13
N SER A 171 21.63 8.05 23.47
CA SER A 171 22.06 8.07 24.86
C SER A 171 21.54 9.36 25.51
N ASN A 172 20.34 9.26 26.08
CA ASN A 172 19.79 10.09 27.15
C ASN A 172 20.74 11.21 27.64
N VAL A 173 20.60 12.44 27.11
CA VAL A 173 21.18 13.62 27.77
C VAL A 173 20.19 14.07 28.82
N THR A 174 20.42 13.61 30.04
CA THR A 174 19.85 14.21 31.24
C THR A 174 20.36 15.64 31.35
N VAL A 175 19.44 16.60 31.52
CA VAL A 175 19.72 17.87 32.22
C VAL A 175 18.87 17.87 33.48
#